data_AF-A0A800ISG7-F1
#
_entry.id   AF-A0A800ISG7-F1
#
_cell.length_a   1.000
_cell.length_b   1.000
_cell.length_c   1.000
_cell.angle_alpha   90.00
_cell.angle_beta   90.00
_cell.angle_gamma   90.00
#
_symmetry.space_group_name_H-M   'P 1'
#
loop_
_entity.id
_entity.type
_entity.pdbx_description
1 polymer ?
#
loop_
_entity_poly.entity_id
_entity_poly.type
_entity_poly.pdbx_seq_one_letter_code
_entity_poly.pdbx_strand_id
1 'polypeptide(L)' 'MTENPSISIIVPILNEEGSLDKFYIETKTSLNEYSNWELIFIDDGSDDDSN' A
#
# COMPACT_ATOMS: atom_id res chain seq x y z
N MET A 1 -18.50 -11.53 13.60
CA MET A 1 -17.35 -12.34 13.16
C MET A 1 -16.37 -11.34 12.56
N THR A 2 -15.13 -11.30 13.03
CA THR A 2 -14.12 -10.40 12.49
C THR A 2 -13.79 -10.89 11.08
N GLU A 3 -14.15 -10.11 10.07
CA GLU A 3 -13.82 -10.41 8.68
C GLU A 3 -12.32 -10.14 8.48
N ASN A 4 -11.50 -11.11 8.85
CA ASN A 4 -10.05 -11.01 8.69
C ASN A 4 -9.74 -10.83 7.19
N PRO A 5 -8.89 -9.86 6.80
CA PRO A 5 -8.52 -9.67 5.41
C PRO A 5 -7.99 -10.98 4.84
N SER A 6 -8.48 -11.36 3.67
CA SER A 6 -8.00 -12.55 2.97
C SER A 6 -6.58 -12.36 2.45
N ILE A 7 -6.17 -11.09 2.28
CA ILE A 7 -4.87 -10.69 1.74
C ILE A 7 -4.39 -9.46 2.50
N SER A 8 -3.19 -9.54 3.06
CA SER A 8 -2.50 -8.38 3.66
C SER A 8 -1.25 -8.08 2.84
N ILE A 9 -1.17 -6.87 2.31
CA ILE A 9 -0.07 -6.42 1.45
C ILE A 9 0.74 -5.39 2.23
N ILE A 10 1.99 -5.72 2.51
CA ILE A 10 2.88 -4.87 3.28
C ILE A 10 3.94 -4.33 2.33
N VAL A 11 4.01 -3.01 2.22
CA VAL A 11 4.88 -2.32 1.26
C VAL A 11 5.82 -1.40 2.02
N PRO A 12 7.10 -1.76 2.15
CA PRO A 12 8.11 -0.83 2.65
C PRO A 12 8.35 0.26 1.61
N ILE A 13 8.25 1.52 2.01
CA ILE A 13 8.49 2.70 1.18
C ILE A 13 9.83 3.32 1.59
N LEU A 14 10.67 3.63 0.60
CA LEU A 14 11.88 4.44 0.78
C LEU A 14 12.01 5.44 -0.38
N ASN A 15 11.67 6.71 -0.15
CA ASN A 15 11.80 7.82 -1.12
C ASN A 15 11.07 7.57 -2.48
N GLU A 16 9.88 6.95 -2.46
CA GLU A 16 9.12 6.58 -3.67
C GLU A 16 7.86 7.45 -3.93
N GLU A 17 7.82 8.70 -3.45
CA GLU A 17 6.64 9.59 -3.58
C GLU A 17 6.02 9.62 -4.99
N GLY A 18 6.85 9.72 -6.04
CA GLY A 18 6.36 9.77 -7.42
C GLY A 18 5.80 8.45 -7.98
N SER A 19 6.07 7.31 -7.33
CA SER A 19 5.64 5.98 -7.80
C SER A 19 4.50 5.39 -6.97
N LEU A 20 4.27 5.91 -5.76
CA LEU A 20 3.24 5.43 -4.83
C LEU A 20 1.83 5.52 -5.40
N ASP A 21 1.49 6.65 -6.02
CA ASP A 21 0.16 6.85 -6.62
C ASP A 21 -0.12 5.81 -7.71
N LYS A 22 0.86 5.59 -8.59
CA LYS A 22 0.75 4.60 -9.66
C LYS A 22 0.62 3.19 -9.08
N PHE A 23 1.47 2.85 -8.12
CA PHE A 23 1.43 1.56 -7.43
C PHE A 23 0.08 1.33 -6.75
N TYR A 24 -0.47 2.32 -6.06
CA TYR A 24 -1.77 2.23 -5.40
C TYR A 24 -2.91 2.02 -6.40
N ILE A 25 -2.94 2.79 -7.50
CA ILE A 25 -3.97 2.68 -8.54
C ILE A 25 -3.91 1.30 -9.21
N GLU A 26 -2.73 0.83 -9.59
CA GLU A 26 -2.54 -0.47 -10.22
C GLU A 26 -2.90 -1.60 -9.26
N THR A 27 -2.42 -1.55 -8.01
CA THR A 27 -2.72 -2.56 -6.97
C THR A 27 -4.21 -2.63 -6.69
N LYS A 28 -4.89 -1.50 -6.53
CA LYS A 28 -6.34 -1.45 -6.33
C LYS A 28 -7.10 -2.02 -7.53
N THR A 29 -6.65 -1.74 -8.74
CA THR A 29 -7.26 -2.26 -9.97
C THR A 29 -7.10 -3.77 -10.06
N SER A 30 -5.89 -4.29 -9.78
CA SER A 30 -5.60 -5.73 -9.78
C SER A 30 -6.32 -6.48 -8.67
N LEU A 31 -6.60 -5.83 -7.53
CA LEU A 31 -7.29 -6.43 -6.40
C LEU A 31 -8.80 -6.22 -6.40
N ASN A 32 -9.36 -5.62 -7.47
CA ASN A 32 -10.79 -5.38 -7.57
C ASN A 32 -11.63 -6.67 -7.48
N GLU A 33 -11.05 -7.84 -7.80
CA GLU A 33 -11.70 -9.15 -7.66
C GLU A 33 -11.69 -9.69 -6.21
N TYR A 34 -10.89 -9.12 -5.31
CA TYR A 34 -10.81 -9.51 -3.92
C TYR A 34 -11.57 -8.50 -3.04
N SER A 35 -12.61 -8.96 -2.36
CA SER A 35 -13.46 -8.08 -1.55
C SER A 35 -12.87 -7.71 -0.18
N ASN A 36 -11.85 -8.43 0.29
CA ASN A 36 -11.28 -8.24 1.63
C ASN A 36 -9.75 -8.28 1.59
N TRP A 37 -9.12 -7.12 1.42
CA TRP A 37 -7.67 -6.96 1.46
C TRP A 37 -7.31 -5.67 2.21
N GLU A 38 -6.10 -5.65 2.75
CA GLU A 38 -5.48 -4.47 3.34
C GLU A 38 -4.13 -4.18 2.68
N LEU A 39 -3.79 -2.89 2.61
CA LEU A 39 -2.51 -2.41 2.11
C LEU A 39 -1.90 -1.49 3.15
N ILE A 40 -0.75 -1.91 3.66
CA ILE A 40 -0.04 -1.28 4.76
C ILE A 40 1.27 -0.76 4.21
N PHE A 41 1.40 0.56 4.18
CA PHE A 41 2.63 1.23 3.83
C PHE A 41 3.49 1.42 5.08
N ILE A 42 4.72 0.93 5.04
CA ILE A 42 5.70 1.09 6.12
C ILE A 42 6.79 2.01 5.61
N ASP A 43 6.84 3.22 6.15
CA ASP A 43 7.93 4.15 5.88
C ASP A 43 9.18 3.69 6.65
N ASP A 44 10.20 3.22 5.94
CA ASP A 44 11.45 2.68 6.52
C ASP A 44 12.54 3.77 6.66
N GLY A 45 12.13 5.02 6.85
CA GLY A 45 13.02 6.17 7.01
C GLY A 45 13.25 6.92 5.70
N SER A 46 12.17 7.18 4.94
CA SER A 46 12.23 8.16 3.86
C SER A 46 12.64 9.53 4.40
N ASP A 47 13.53 10.20 3.65
CA ASP A 47 14.19 11.45 4.07
C ASP A 47 13.34 12.68 3.72
N ASP A 48 12.12 12.48 3.21
CA ASP A 48 11.20 13.55 2.79
C ASP A 48 10.45 14.15 3.99
N ASP A 49 11.23 14.57 5.00
CA ASP A 49 10.82 15.54 5.99
C ASP A 49 10.72 16.89 5.24
N SER A 50 9.54 17.14 4.69
CA SER A 50 9.16 18.43 4.11
C SER A 50 9.46 19.55 5.11
N ASN A 51 10.47 20.35 4.82
CA ASN A 51 10.79 21.59 5.54
C ASN A 51 9.82 22.73 5.17
#